data_AF-A0A8D0VE57-F1
#
_entry.id   AF-A0A8D0VE57-F1
#
_cell.length_a   1.000
_cell.length_b   1.000
_cell.length_c   1.000
_cell.angle_alpha   90.00
_cell.angle_beta   90.00
_cell.angle_gamma   90.00
#
_symmetry.space_group_name_H-M   'P 1'
#
loop_
_entity.id
_entity.type
_entity.pdbx_description
1 polymer ?
#
loop_
_entity_poly.entity_id
_entity_poly.type
_entity_poly.pdbx_seq_one_letter_code
_entity_poly.pdbx_strand_id
1 'polypeptide(L)'
;MPIVDKLKEALKPGRRDSADDGELGRLLASSAKKVLLQKLEFEPASKSFSYQLESLKSKYVLLNPRPEGAGCPKSGGEPPAIRQGGELACDGDGDGVPAPQKVLFPGERLSLRWGRVYRVGAGLHNLGNTCFLNSTVQCLTYTPPLANYLLSREHTRGCHQGSFCMLCVMQNHIVQAFANSGNAIKPVSFIRDLRKIARHFRFGNQEDAHEFLRYTIDAMQKACLSGCA
;
A
#
# COMPACT_ATOMS: atom_id res chain seq x y z
N MET A 1 27.10 20.23 19.37
CA MET A 1 27.36 18.78 19.53
C MET A 1 26.16 18.01 19.01
N PRO A 2 26.34 17.12 18.02
CA PRO A 2 25.33 16.16 17.57
C PRO A 2 24.68 15.42 18.75
N ILE A 3 23.37 15.16 18.65
CA ILE A 3 22.57 14.41 19.64
C ILE A 3 23.22 13.06 19.99
N VAL A 4 23.86 12.44 18.99
CA VAL A 4 24.57 11.17 19.09
C VAL A 4 25.73 11.24 20.10
N ASP A 5 26.44 12.38 20.16
CA ASP A 5 27.59 12.52 21.05
C ASP A 5 27.17 12.68 22.51
N LYS A 6 26.06 13.39 22.76
CA LYS A 6 25.48 13.49 24.11
C LYS A 6 24.93 12.15 24.61
N LEU A 7 24.33 11.36 23.73
CA LEU A 7 23.87 10.01 24.05
C LEU A 7 25.03 9.05 24.32
N LYS A 8 26.12 9.14 23.54
CA LYS A 8 27.33 8.33 23.76
C LYS A 8 28.03 8.66 25.08
N GLU A 9 28.12 9.94 25.45
CA GLU A 9 28.67 10.33 26.77
C GLU A 9 27.81 9.81 27.93
N ALA A 10 26.48 9.86 27.80
CA ALA A 10 25.56 9.36 28.83
C ALA A 10 25.59 7.82 28.99
N LEU A 11 26.10 7.09 27.99
CA LEU A 11 26.13 5.63 27.92
C LEU A 11 27.54 5.03 28.11
N LYS A 12 28.54 5.82 28.55
CA LYS A 12 29.89 5.30 28.79
C LYS A 12 29.90 4.29 29.95
N PRO A 13 30.44 3.07 29.76
CA PRO A 13 30.49 2.05 30.80
C PRO A 13 31.63 2.38 31.77
N GLY A 14 31.27 2.88 32.96
CA GLY A 14 32.23 3.22 34.01
C GLY A 14 31.64 3.39 35.41
N ARG A 15 30.35 3.08 35.62
CA ARG A 15 29.74 3.10 36.94
C ARG A 15 29.30 1.68 37.29
N ARG A 16 29.87 1.17 38.39
CA ARG A 16 29.79 -0.22 38.85
C ARG A 16 28.35 -0.73 38.91
N ASP A 17 28.19 -1.98 38.49
CA ASP A 17 26.95 -2.74 38.50
C ASP A 17 26.34 -2.87 39.91
N SER A 18 25.09 -2.41 40.04
CA SER A 18 24.14 -2.96 41.00
C SER A 18 22.73 -2.52 40.62
N ALA A 19 21.95 -3.49 40.12
CA ALA A 19 20.49 -3.61 40.13
C ALA A 19 19.62 -2.34 39.99
N ASP A 20 19.05 -2.11 38.80
CA ASP A 20 17.63 -1.75 38.57
C ASP A 20 17.43 -1.42 37.07
N ASP A 21 16.81 -2.32 36.31
CA ASP A 21 16.45 -2.10 34.89
C ASP A 21 15.55 -0.84 34.73
N GLY A 22 14.84 -0.47 35.81
CA GLY A 22 14.05 0.76 35.91
C GLY A 22 14.88 2.05 36.00
N GLU A 23 16.13 2.00 36.49
CA GLU A 23 17.00 3.18 36.58
C GLU A 23 17.56 3.58 35.21
N LEU A 24 17.98 2.60 34.40
CA LEU A 24 18.43 2.84 33.03
C LEU A 24 17.30 3.39 32.15
N GLY A 25 16.09 2.84 32.27
CA GLY A 25 14.90 3.35 31.58
C GLY A 25 14.57 4.80 31.95
N ARG A 26 14.68 5.17 33.24
CA ARG A 26 14.50 6.55 33.71
C ARG A 26 15.59 7.50 33.22
N LEU A 27 16.85 7.05 33.18
CA LEU A 27 17.97 7.83 32.65
C LEU A 27 17.84 8.09 31.14
N LEU A 28 17.43 7.07 30.38
CA LEU A 28 17.15 7.18 28.95
C LEU A 28 15.97 8.12 28.68
N ALA A 29 14.86 7.96 29.41
CA ALA A 29 13.68 8.81 29.26
C ALA A 29 14.00 10.28 29.61
N SER A 30 14.77 10.53 30.67
CA SER A 30 15.19 11.88 31.08
C SER A 30 16.13 12.53 30.08
N SER A 31 17.04 11.74 29.48
CA SER A 31 17.97 12.20 28.45
C SER A 31 17.26 12.48 27.12
N ALA A 32 16.32 11.62 26.72
CA ALA A 32 15.50 11.79 25.52
C ALA A 32 14.54 12.98 25.63
N LYS A 33 13.98 13.24 26.81
CA LYS A 33 13.09 14.39 27.05
C LYS A 33 13.83 15.73 26.88
N LYS A 34 15.12 15.81 27.23
CA LYS A 34 15.96 17.00 26.94
C LYS A 34 16.24 17.20 25.45
N VAL A 35 16.24 16.13 24.66
CA VAL A 35 16.48 16.18 23.20
C VAL A 35 15.19 16.51 22.44
N LEU A 36 14.07 15.89 22.81
CA LEU A 36 12.79 16.05 22.13
C LEU A 36 12.07 17.37 22.45
N LEU A 37 12.37 18.00 23.59
CA LEU A 37 11.83 19.32 23.96
C LEU A 37 12.66 20.49 23.43
N GLN A 38 13.76 20.22 22.72
CA GLN A 38 14.53 21.27 22.08
C GLN A 38 13.73 21.78 20.88
N LYS A 39 13.28 23.04 20.94
CA LYS A 39 12.56 23.69 19.85
C LYS A 39 13.46 23.68 18.60
N LEU A 40 13.10 22.87 17.62
CA LEU A 40 13.77 22.82 16.33
C LEU A 40 13.26 24.01 15.51
N GLU A 41 14.09 25.01 15.32
CA GLU A 41 13.82 26.09 14.38
C GLU A 41 14.30 25.64 13.00
N PHE A 42 13.37 25.55 12.06
CA PHE A 42 13.65 25.15 10.70
C PHE A 42 14.17 26.35 9.93
N GLU A 43 15.46 26.31 9.59
CA GLU A 43 16.06 27.26 8.66
C GLU A 43 15.92 26.71 7.22
N PRO A 44 15.30 27.46 6.30
CA PRO A 44 15.27 27.10 4.89
C PRO A 44 16.69 26.89 4.36
N ALA A 45 16.91 25.81 3.62
CA ALA A 45 18.22 25.51 3.05
C ALA A 45 18.68 26.65 2.14
N SER A 46 19.77 27.32 2.51
CA SER A 46 20.34 28.47 1.78
C SER A 46 21.09 28.08 0.51
N LYS A 47 21.32 26.78 0.28
CA LYS A 47 21.96 26.25 -0.91
C LYS A 47 21.05 25.23 -1.57
N SER A 48 20.81 25.42 -2.87
CA SER A 48 20.10 24.43 -3.69
C SER A 48 20.88 23.12 -3.70
N PHE A 49 20.15 21.99 -3.73
CA PHE A 49 20.67 20.61 -3.84
C PHE A 49 21.45 20.34 -5.15
N SER A 50 21.78 21.39 -5.91
CA SER A 50 22.40 21.32 -7.24
C SER A 50 23.81 20.72 -7.21
N TYR A 51 24.59 20.98 -6.16
CA TYR A 51 26.00 20.54 -6.10
C TYR A 51 26.14 19.02 -5.94
N GLN A 52 25.21 18.36 -5.24
CA GLN A 52 25.19 16.90 -5.16
C GLN A 52 24.62 16.25 -6.42
N LEU A 53 23.74 16.96 -7.14
CA LEU A 53 23.09 16.46 -8.35
C LEU A 53 24.09 16.26 -9.49
N GLU A 54 25.05 17.17 -9.69
CA GLU A 54 26.08 17.02 -10.74
C GLU A 54 26.96 15.79 -10.54
N SER A 55 27.39 15.53 -9.29
CA SER A 55 28.15 14.33 -8.94
C SER A 55 27.36 13.03 -9.15
N LEU A 56 26.03 13.10 -9.10
CA LEU A 56 25.15 11.94 -9.21
C LEU A 56 24.64 11.70 -10.63
N LYS A 57 24.65 12.73 -11.50
CA LYS A 57 24.28 12.63 -12.93
C LYS A 57 25.12 11.61 -13.70
N SER A 58 26.39 11.41 -13.31
CA SER A 58 27.28 10.42 -13.91
C SER A 58 26.99 8.98 -13.47
N LYS A 59 26.19 8.78 -12.40
CA LYS A 59 25.87 7.46 -11.84
C LYS A 59 24.41 7.06 -12.03
N TYR A 60 23.50 8.02 -12.19
CA TYR A 60 22.06 7.78 -12.26
C TYR A 60 21.44 8.48 -13.48
N VAL A 61 20.56 7.76 -14.18
CA VAL A 61 19.75 8.32 -15.26
C VAL A 61 18.55 9.03 -14.67
N LEU A 62 18.35 10.28 -15.05
CA LEU A 62 17.25 11.11 -14.58
C LEU A 62 15.99 10.78 -15.39
N LEU A 63 15.05 10.06 -14.78
CA LEU A 63 13.72 9.82 -15.35
C LEU A 63 12.89 11.09 -15.09
N ASN A 64 12.57 11.85 -16.14
CA ASN A 64 11.90 13.16 -16.18
C ASN A 64 12.80 14.38 -15.92
N PRO A 65 13.64 14.78 -16.90
CA PRO A 65 14.28 16.09 -16.89
C PRO A 65 13.20 17.17 -16.97
N ARG A 66 13.20 18.11 -16.01
CA ARG A 66 12.38 19.31 -16.13
C ARG A 66 12.87 20.09 -17.37
N PRO A 67 11.96 20.60 -18.22
CA PRO A 67 12.35 21.53 -19.26
C PRO A 67 12.83 22.83 -18.61
N GLU A 68 14.13 23.07 -18.61
CA GLU A 68 14.70 24.38 -18.29
C GLU A 68 14.33 25.35 -19.42
N GLY A 69 13.23 26.08 -19.26
CA GLY A 69 12.86 27.12 -20.24
C GLY A 69 11.39 27.54 -20.31
N ALA A 70 10.62 27.52 -19.22
CA ALA A 70 9.28 28.13 -19.22
C ALA A 70 9.34 29.59 -18.72
N GLY A 71 9.85 30.47 -19.58
CA GLY A 71 9.58 31.90 -19.49
C GLY A 71 8.11 32.16 -19.84
N CYS A 72 7.43 32.94 -19.01
CA CYS A 72 6.05 33.37 -19.20
C CYS A 72 5.84 34.08 -20.56
N PRO A 73 4.90 33.66 -21.44
CA PRO A 73 4.61 34.40 -22.66
C PRO A 73 3.56 35.49 -22.40
N LYS A 74 3.91 36.74 -22.74
CA LYS A 74 2.96 37.84 -22.92
C LYS A 74 2.24 37.71 -24.27
N SER A 75 0.98 38.14 -24.25
CA SER A 75 0.01 38.31 -25.34
C SER A 75 0.55 38.81 -26.71
N GLY A 76 0.01 38.21 -27.79
CA GLY A 76 -0.34 38.90 -29.04
C GLY A 76 0.28 38.34 -30.34
N GLY A 77 -0.58 37.89 -31.27
CA GLY A 77 -0.23 37.71 -32.70
C GLY A 77 -0.87 36.49 -33.39
N GLU A 78 -1.77 36.76 -34.33
CA GLU A 78 -2.53 35.82 -35.19
C GLU A 78 -1.70 35.16 -36.34
N PRO A 79 -2.25 34.20 -37.12
CA PRO A 79 -1.54 33.03 -37.65
C PRO A 79 -1.10 33.14 -39.13
N PRO A 80 -0.41 32.10 -39.64
CA PRO A 80 -0.73 31.65 -41.01
C PRO A 80 -0.84 30.12 -41.17
N ALA A 81 -1.31 29.76 -42.35
CA ALA A 81 -2.01 28.56 -42.74
C ALA A 81 -1.18 27.29 -43.07
N ILE A 82 -1.81 26.14 -42.78
CA ILE A 82 -1.94 24.89 -43.56
C ILE A 82 -0.70 24.39 -44.34
N ARG A 83 -0.17 23.22 -43.94
CA ARG A 83 0.15 22.11 -44.85
C ARG A 83 -0.14 20.75 -44.19
N GLN A 84 -0.74 19.86 -44.98
CA GLN A 84 -1.18 18.50 -44.64
C GLN A 84 0.01 17.54 -44.48
N GLY A 85 -0.14 16.55 -43.59
CA GLY A 85 0.61 15.29 -43.67
C GLY A 85 0.84 14.59 -42.33
N GLY A 86 0.13 13.48 -42.11
CA GLY A 86 0.63 12.32 -41.38
C GLY A 86 0.60 12.34 -39.84
N GLU A 87 -0.05 11.31 -39.30
CA GLU A 87 0.13 10.73 -37.96
C GLU A 87 -0.50 11.49 -36.78
N LEU A 88 -1.60 10.91 -36.27
CA LEU A 88 -2.18 11.20 -34.96
C LEU A 88 -1.20 10.74 -33.87
N ALA A 89 -0.15 11.52 -33.62
CA ALA A 89 0.54 11.49 -32.35
C ALA A 89 -0.36 12.19 -31.33
N CYS A 90 -0.95 11.42 -30.42
CA CYS A 90 -1.53 11.97 -29.20
C CYS A 90 -0.39 12.54 -28.35
N ASP A 91 -0.16 13.82 -28.55
CA ASP A 91 0.74 14.65 -27.76
C ASP A 91 0.10 14.80 -26.37
N GLY A 92 0.75 14.26 -25.35
CA GLY A 92 0.23 14.25 -23.99
C GLY A 92 1.27 13.79 -22.99
N ASP A 93 2.00 14.75 -22.42
CA ASP A 93 2.61 14.75 -21.08
C ASP A 93 2.85 13.35 -20.47
N GLY A 94 3.77 12.60 -21.07
CA GLY A 94 4.14 11.26 -20.61
C GLY A 94 5.36 11.31 -19.71
N ASP A 95 5.35 10.56 -18.62
CA ASP A 95 6.45 10.34 -17.68
C ASP A 95 7.65 9.56 -18.27
N GLY A 96 7.76 9.50 -19.60
CA GLY A 96 8.76 8.74 -20.35
C GLY A 96 8.54 7.22 -20.33
N VAL A 97 7.45 6.71 -19.72
CA VAL A 97 7.15 5.28 -19.70
C VAL A 97 6.32 4.91 -20.95
N PRO A 98 6.76 3.92 -21.75
CA PRO A 98 5.99 3.48 -22.91
C PRO A 98 4.65 2.87 -22.48
N ALA A 99 3.61 3.13 -23.27
CA ALA A 99 2.28 2.60 -23.01
C ALA A 99 2.30 1.05 -22.89
N PRO A 100 1.53 0.47 -21.95
CA PRO A 100 1.51 -0.97 -21.75
C PRO A 100 0.98 -1.70 -22.98
N GLN A 101 1.66 -2.79 -23.38
CA GLN A 101 1.25 -3.63 -24.53
C GLN A 101 -0.13 -4.29 -24.32
N LYS A 102 -0.49 -4.57 -23.07
CA LYS A 102 -1.79 -5.15 -22.70
C LYS A 102 -2.28 -4.51 -21.41
N VAL A 103 -3.44 -3.87 -21.47
CA VAL A 103 -4.15 -3.39 -20.28
C VAL A 103 -5.00 -4.54 -19.75
N LEU A 104 -4.61 -5.12 -18.62
CA LEU A 104 -5.33 -6.24 -18.00
C LEU A 104 -6.62 -5.78 -17.31
N PHE A 105 -6.58 -4.60 -16.69
CA PHE A 105 -7.69 -4.03 -15.93
C PHE A 105 -7.84 -2.55 -16.29
N PRO A 106 -8.82 -2.19 -17.14
CA PRO A 106 -9.08 -0.79 -17.47
C PRO A 106 -9.50 -0.02 -16.22
N GLY A 107 -8.80 1.08 -15.92
CA GLY A 107 -9.05 1.88 -14.72
C GLY A 107 -10.45 2.52 -14.71
N GLU A 108 -11.01 2.75 -15.90
CA GLU A 108 -12.35 3.33 -16.10
C GLU A 108 -13.47 2.41 -15.60
N ARG A 109 -13.19 1.09 -15.51
CA ARG A 109 -14.14 0.11 -14.96
C ARG A 109 -14.08 0.04 -13.43
N LEU A 110 -13.13 0.74 -12.79
CA LEU A 110 -12.97 0.72 -11.34
C LEU A 110 -13.81 1.82 -10.68
N SER A 111 -14.85 1.42 -9.93
CA SER A 111 -15.58 2.35 -9.09
C SER A 111 -14.98 2.44 -7.69
N LEU A 112 -14.43 3.60 -7.33
CA LEU A 112 -13.95 3.93 -5.97
C LEU A 112 -15.06 4.11 -4.94
N ARG A 113 -16.32 4.19 -5.40
CA ARG A 113 -17.51 4.37 -4.56
C ARG A 113 -18.34 3.10 -4.54
N TRP A 114 -19.14 2.91 -3.49
CA TRP A 114 -20.13 1.85 -3.42
C TRP A 114 -21.14 1.97 -4.57
N GLY A 115 -21.27 0.93 -5.39
CA GLY A 115 -22.27 0.91 -6.47
C GLY A 115 -23.71 0.78 -5.94
N ARG A 116 -23.85 0.22 -4.73
CA ARG A 116 -25.11 0.11 -3.98
C ARG A 116 -24.81 0.24 -2.48
N VAL A 117 -25.73 0.85 -1.75
CA VAL A 117 -25.68 0.90 -0.28
C VAL A 117 -26.16 -0.44 0.28
N TYR A 118 -25.30 -1.10 1.06
CA TYR A 118 -25.62 -2.33 1.78
C TYR A 118 -25.84 -2.03 3.26
N ARG A 119 -26.63 -2.87 3.93
CA ARG A 119 -26.63 -2.88 5.41
C ARG A 119 -25.25 -3.32 5.90
N VAL A 120 -24.92 -2.98 7.15
CA VAL A 120 -23.69 -3.46 7.80
C VAL A 120 -23.65 -4.99 7.73
N GLY A 121 -22.61 -5.52 7.09
CA GLY A 121 -22.41 -6.95 6.93
C GLY A 121 -22.17 -7.67 8.26
N ALA A 122 -22.20 -9.00 8.20
CA ALA A 122 -21.99 -9.86 9.35
C ALA A 122 -20.62 -9.63 10.01
N GLY A 123 -20.57 -9.74 11.34
CA GLY A 123 -19.32 -9.90 12.08
C GLY A 123 -18.68 -11.27 11.82
N LEU A 124 -17.46 -11.47 12.35
CA LEU A 124 -16.76 -12.75 12.28
C LEU A 124 -16.50 -13.33 13.67
N HIS A 125 -16.85 -14.60 13.84
CA HIS A 125 -16.49 -15.32 15.06
C HIS A 125 -14.97 -15.48 15.13
N ASN A 126 -14.40 -15.15 16.29
CA ASN A 126 -13.02 -15.51 16.59
C ASN A 126 -12.98 -16.98 17.03
N LEU A 127 -12.28 -17.82 16.28
CA LEU A 127 -12.20 -19.27 16.48
C LEU A 127 -10.92 -19.71 17.20
N GLY A 128 -10.30 -18.79 17.95
CA GLY A 128 -9.02 -18.97 18.64
C GLY A 128 -7.86 -18.40 17.84
N ASN A 129 -7.31 -17.26 18.29
CA ASN A 129 -6.21 -16.53 17.63
C ASN A 129 -6.45 -16.20 16.14
N THR A 130 -7.71 -16.04 15.72
CA THR A 130 -8.07 -15.70 14.32
C THR A 130 -8.39 -14.21 14.14
N CYS A 131 -8.16 -13.37 15.15
CA CYS A 131 -8.53 -11.95 15.09
C CYS A 131 -7.73 -11.18 14.02
N PHE A 132 -6.47 -11.56 13.76
CA PHE A 132 -5.64 -10.97 12.69
C PHE A 132 -6.24 -11.18 11.30
N LEU A 133 -6.80 -12.37 11.07
CA LEU A 133 -7.52 -12.73 9.84
C LEU A 133 -8.84 -11.97 9.79
N ASN A 134 -9.62 -12.00 10.87
CA ASN A 134 -10.94 -11.38 10.92
C ASN A 134 -10.89 -9.88 10.64
N SER A 135 -9.96 -9.15 11.27
CA SER A 135 -9.78 -7.72 11.04
C SER A 135 -9.40 -7.43 9.58
N THR A 136 -8.44 -8.17 9.04
CA THR A 136 -7.97 -8.02 7.66
C THR A 136 -9.08 -8.28 6.64
N VAL A 137 -9.82 -9.38 6.80
CA VAL A 137 -10.91 -9.75 5.90
C VAL A 137 -12.06 -8.74 5.97
N GLN A 138 -12.36 -8.18 7.15
CA GLN A 138 -13.35 -7.10 7.27
C GLN A 138 -12.89 -5.83 6.55
N CYS A 139 -11.63 -5.41 6.70
CA CYS A 139 -11.09 -4.27 5.95
C CYS A 139 -11.21 -4.45 4.43
N LEU A 140 -10.88 -5.65 3.92
CA LEU A 140 -11.03 -5.98 2.50
C LEU A 140 -12.50 -5.99 2.06
N THR A 141 -13.41 -6.51 2.90
CA THR A 141 -14.85 -6.57 2.63
C THR A 141 -15.47 -5.19 2.44
N TYR A 142 -14.98 -4.19 3.19
CA TYR A 142 -15.44 -2.80 3.11
C TYR A 142 -14.61 -1.91 2.19
N THR A 143 -13.77 -2.49 1.32
CA THR A 143 -13.07 -1.76 0.27
C THR A 143 -13.95 -1.68 -0.99
N PRO A 144 -14.56 -0.52 -1.33
CA PRO A 144 -15.64 -0.47 -2.33
C PRO A 144 -15.25 -1.01 -3.72
N PRO A 145 -14.07 -0.69 -4.29
CA PRO A 145 -13.67 -1.26 -5.58
C PRO A 145 -13.66 -2.79 -5.59
N LEU A 146 -13.07 -3.39 -4.56
CA LEU A 146 -12.96 -4.84 -4.42
C LEU A 146 -14.34 -5.47 -4.20
N ALA A 147 -15.15 -4.89 -3.32
CA ALA A 147 -16.48 -5.37 -3.03
C ALA A 147 -17.39 -5.31 -4.25
N ASN A 148 -17.39 -4.19 -4.99
CA ASN A 148 -18.16 -4.03 -6.22
C ASN A 148 -17.79 -5.11 -7.25
N TYR A 149 -16.49 -5.33 -7.47
CA TYR A 149 -16.00 -6.32 -8.42
C TYR A 149 -16.40 -7.75 -8.03
N LEU A 150 -16.20 -8.13 -6.77
CA LEU A 150 -16.55 -9.48 -6.32
C LEU A 150 -18.07 -9.71 -6.29
N LEU A 151 -18.85 -8.69 -5.95
CA LEU A 151 -20.32 -8.78 -5.97
C LEU A 151 -20.89 -8.86 -7.39
N SER A 152 -20.20 -8.35 -8.43
CA SER A 152 -20.62 -8.53 -9.82
C SER A 152 -20.47 -9.98 -10.31
N ARG A 153 -19.68 -10.80 -9.59
CA ARG A 153 -19.37 -12.21 -9.90
C ARG A 153 -18.68 -12.43 -11.24
N GLU A 154 -18.11 -11.38 -11.83
CA GLU A 154 -17.38 -11.48 -13.10
C GLU A 154 -16.22 -12.48 -13.00
N HIS A 155 -15.47 -12.47 -11.89
CA HIS A 155 -14.35 -13.40 -11.70
C HIS A 155 -14.79 -14.88 -11.72
N THR A 156 -15.76 -15.26 -10.89
CA THR A 156 -16.17 -16.67 -10.77
C THR A 156 -16.76 -17.25 -12.06
N ARG A 157 -17.35 -16.42 -12.93
CA ARG A 157 -17.85 -16.87 -14.24
C ARG A 157 -16.73 -17.37 -15.18
N GLY A 158 -15.52 -16.81 -15.07
CA GLY A 158 -14.35 -17.18 -15.87
C GLY A 158 -13.23 -17.86 -15.06
N CYS A 159 -13.50 -18.24 -13.80
CA CYS A 159 -12.48 -18.83 -12.95
C CYS A 159 -12.37 -20.34 -13.22
N HIS A 160 -11.24 -20.77 -13.78
CA HIS A 160 -10.93 -22.17 -14.03
C HIS A 160 -9.93 -22.77 -13.03
N GLN A 161 -9.67 -22.06 -11.92
CA GLN A 161 -8.76 -22.54 -10.88
C GLN A 161 -9.42 -23.69 -10.11
N GLY A 162 -8.87 -24.89 -10.22
CA GLY A 162 -9.46 -26.10 -9.64
C GLY A 162 -9.51 -26.11 -8.11
N SER A 163 -8.36 -26.14 -7.44
CA SER A 163 -8.30 -26.49 -6.01
C SER A 163 -8.28 -25.29 -5.04
N PHE A 164 -7.92 -24.10 -5.51
CA PHE A 164 -7.87 -22.89 -4.70
C PHE A 164 -7.85 -21.63 -5.56
N CYS A 165 -8.76 -20.72 -5.27
CA CYS A 165 -8.78 -19.37 -5.81
C CYS A 165 -9.09 -18.40 -4.68
N MET A 166 -8.14 -17.51 -4.37
CA MET A 166 -8.32 -16.56 -3.27
C MET A 166 -9.43 -15.55 -3.56
N LEU A 167 -9.63 -15.14 -4.82
CA LEU A 167 -10.73 -14.26 -5.22
C LEU A 167 -12.09 -14.95 -5.06
N CYS A 168 -12.21 -16.24 -5.39
CA CYS A 168 -13.45 -17.00 -5.14
C CYS A 168 -13.73 -17.15 -3.65
N VAL A 169 -12.69 -17.38 -2.82
CA VAL A 169 -12.82 -17.42 -1.35
C VAL A 169 -13.33 -16.08 -0.83
N MET A 170 -12.70 -14.98 -1.25
CA MET A 170 -13.10 -13.62 -0.86
C MET A 170 -14.50 -13.27 -1.38
N GLN A 171 -14.85 -13.63 -2.60
CA GLN A 171 -16.18 -13.38 -3.17
C GLN A 171 -17.27 -14.07 -2.36
N ASN A 172 -17.10 -15.35 -2.08
CA ASN A 172 -18.07 -16.11 -1.29
C ASN A 172 -18.23 -15.51 0.11
N HIS A 173 -17.13 -15.05 0.71
CA HIS A 173 -17.16 -14.36 1.98
C HIS A 173 -17.96 -13.05 1.92
N ILE A 174 -17.69 -12.17 0.96
CA ILE A 174 -18.39 -10.88 0.84
C ILE A 174 -19.89 -11.09 0.62
N VAL A 175 -20.26 -12.06 -0.23
CA VAL A 175 -21.67 -12.43 -0.44
C VAL A 175 -22.32 -12.88 0.87
N GLN A 176 -21.65 -13.75 1.64
CA GLN A 176 -22.16 -14.22 2.93
C GLN A 176 -22.24 -13.10 3.97
N ALA A 177 -21.24 -12.22 4.04
CA ALA A 177 -21.19 -11.11 4.97
C ALA A 177 -22.39 -10.19 4.77
N PHE A 178 -22.67 -9.76 3.54
CA PHE A 178 -23.81 -8.87 3.27
C PHE A 178 -25.17 -9.58 3.30
N ALA A 179 -25.24 -10.89 3.05
CA ALA A 179 -26.48 -11.67 3.17
C ALA A 179 -26.90 -11.92 4.63
N ASN A 180 -25.95 -11.90 5.57
CA ASN A 180 -26.19 -12.23 6.98
C ASN A 180 -26.02 -11.00 7.89
N SER A 181 -26.43 -9.82 7.40
CA SER A 181 -26.40 -8.57 8.17
C SER A 181 -27.02 -8.72 9.56
N GLY A 182 -26.31 -8.23 10.59
CA GLY A 182 -26.73 -8.34 12.00
C GLY A 182 -26.33 -9.64 12.71
N ASN A 183 -25.77 -10.62 11.99
CA ASN A 183 -25.26 -11.87 12.57
C ASN A 183 -23.73 -11.91 12.59
N ALA A 184 -23.18 -13.02 13.09
CA ALA A 184 -21.78 -13.36 12.96
C ALA A 184 -21.61 -14.67 12.18
N ILE A 185 -20.65 -14.71 11.27
CA ILE A 185 -20.33 -15.89 10.45
C ILE A 185 -18.94 -16.42 10.78
N LYS A 186 -18.70 -17.70 10.49
CA LYS A 186 -17.40 -18.35 10.70
C LYS A 186 -16.58 -18.29 9.41
N PRO A 187 -15.35 -17.75 9.38
CA PRO A 187 -14.53 -17.65 8.18
C PRO A 187 -13.82 -18.99 7.83
N VAL A 188 -14.59 -20.09 7.79
CA VAL A 188 -14.06 -21.47 7.65
C VAL A 188 -13.24 -21.65 6.38
N SER A 189 -13.65 -21.04 5.27
CA SER A 189 -12.92 -21.12 4.00
C SER A 189 -11.50 -20.56 4.11
N PHE A 190 -11.30 -19.43 4.79
CA PHE A 190 -9.96 -18.87 4.98
C PHE A 190 -9.11 -19.75 5.89
N ILE A 191 -9.70 -20.30 6.95
CA ILE A 191 -8.98 -21.16 7.90
C ILE A 191 -8.54 -22.46 7.23
N ARG A 192 -9.43 -23.09 6.47
CA ARG A 192 -9.14 -24.33 5.73
C ARG A 192 -8.01 -24.12 4.73
N ASP A 193 -8.02 -23.00 4.03
CA ASP A 193 -7.07 -22.69 2.95
C ASP A 193 -5.90 -21.80 3.42
N LEU A 194 -5.71 -21.63 4.74
CA LEU A 194 -4.72 -20.71 5.32
C LEU A 194 -3.29 -20.99 4.84
N ARG A 195 -2.91 -22.28 4.75
CA ARG A 195 -1.60 -22.73 4.24
C ARG A 195 -1.41 -22.49 2.75
N LYS A 196 -2.50 -22.32 2.00
CA LYS A 196 -2.46 -21.96 0.57
C LYS A 196 -2.27 -20.45 0.37
N ILE A 197 -2.67 -19.64 1.35
CA ILE A 197 -2.40 -18.19 1.39
C ILE A 197 -0.92 -17.98 1.70
N ALA A 198 -0.40 -18.58 2.78
CA ALA A 198 1.03 -18.63 3.07
C ALA A 198 1.41 -19.93 3.77
N ARG A 199 2.54 -20.53 3.37
CA ARG A 199 2.94 -21.88 3.83
C ARG A 199 3.19 -21.99 5.34
N HIS A 200 3.61 -20.89 5.97
CA HIS A 200 3.99 -20.86 7.38
C HIS A 200 2.82 -20.61 8.34
N PHE A 201 1.69 -20.07 7.86
CA PHE A 201 0.52 -19.84 8.71
C PHE A 201 -0.07 -21.17 9.18
N ARG A 202 -0.42 -21.22 10.47
CA ARG A 202 -1.07 -22.37 11.08
C ARG A 202 -2.30 -21.92 11.85
N PHE A 203 -3.39 -22.67 11.70
CA PHE A 203 -4.58 -22.43 12.49
C PHE A 203 -4.27 -22.58 13.99
N GLY A 204 -4.77 -21.64 14.79
CA GLY A 204 -4.55 -21.58 16.24
C GLY A 204 -3.35 -20.73 16.68
N ASN A 205 -2.42 -20.42 15.78
CA ASN A 205 -1.34 -19.47 16.06
C ASN A 205 -1.83 -18.03 15.88
N GLN A 206 -1.32 -17.13 16.72
CA GLN A 206 -1.45 -15.70 16.47
C GLN A 206 -0.42 -15.29 15.42
N GLU A 207 -0.86 -14.55 14.41
CA GLU A 207 -0.02 -14.10 13.30
C GLU A 207 -0.13 -12.57 13.15
N ASP A 208 0.78 -11.97 12.38
CA ASP A 208 0.74 -10.55 12.04
C ASP A 208 -0.36 -10.26 10.99
N ALA A 209 -1.25 -9.30 11.28
CA ALA A 209 -2.37 -8.96 10.40
C ALA A 209 -1.92 -8.33 9.07
N HIS A 210 -0.87 -7.52 9.11
CA HIS A 210 -0.32 -6.90 7.91
C HIS A 210 0.38 -7.94 7.03
N GLU A 211 1.09 -8.90 7.61
CA GLU A 211 1.63 -10.04 6.88
C GLU A 211 0.52 -10.86 6.20
N PHE A 212 -0.54 -11.20 6.94
CA PHE A 212 -1.70 -11.91 6.39
C PHE A 212 -2.38 -11.11 5.26
N LEU A 213 -2.52 -9.80 5.39
CA LEU A 213 -3.03 -8.91 4.35
C LEU A 213 -2.20 -9.00 3.08
N ARG A 214 -0.86 -8.89 3.19
CA ARG A 214 0.05 -8.93 2.04
C ARG A 214 -0.07 -10.26 1.28
N TYR A 215 -0.03 -11.38 1.98
CA TYR A 215 -0.18 -12.70 1.33
C TYR A 215 -1.58 -12.90 0.73
N THR A 216 -2.62 -12.37 1.37
CA THR A 216 -3.99 -12.45 0.85
C THR A 216 -4.11 -11.67 -0.46
N ILE A 217 -3.57 -10.45 -0.54
CA ILE A 217 -3.56 -9.64 -1.76
C ILE A 217 -2.73 -10.30 -2.86
N ASP A 218 -1.54 -10.80 -2.53
CA ASP A 218 -0.69 -11.53 -3.50
C ASP A 218 -1.39 -12.78 -4.06
N ALA A 219 -2.07 -13.55 -3.20
CA ALA A 219 -2.86 -14.69 -3.64
C ALA A 219 -4.06 -14.29 -4.52
N MET A 220 -4.72 -13.16 -4.24
CA MET A 220 -5.76 -12.61 -5.11
C MET A 220 -5.20 -12.14 -6.46
N GLN A 221 -4.04 -11.47 -6.47
CA GLN A 221 -3.37 -11.04 -7.69
C GLN A 221 -2.98 -12.24 -8.57
N LYS A 222 -2.40 -13.28 -7.98
CA LYS A 222 -2.10 -14.54 -8.68
C LYS A 222 -3.35 -15.17 -9.27
N ALA A 223 -4.47 -15.14 -8.55
CA ALA A 223 -5.75 -15.65 -9.04
C ALA A 223 -6.29 -14.86 -10.26
N CYS A 224 -6.13 -13.53 -10.25
CA CYS A 224 -6.43 -12.70 -11.41
C CYS A 224 -5.56 -13.06 -12.63
N LEU A 225 -4.25 -13.18 -12.43
CA LEU A 225 -3.30 -13.36 -13.54
C LEU A 225 -3.32 -14.76 -14.15
N SER A 226 -3.66 -15.77 -13.35
CA SER A 226 -3.69 -17.18 -13.81
C SER A 226 -4.79 -17.46 -14.85
N GLY A 227 -5.80 -16.60 -14.95
CA GLY A 227 -6.86 -16.68 -15.97
C GLY A 227 -6.61 -15.80 -17.20
N CYS A 228 -5.47 -15.11 -17.28
CA CYS A 228 -5.11 -14.19 -18.38
C CYS A 228 -4.01 -14.73 -19.31
N ALA A 229 -3.57 -15.97 -19.09
CA ALA A 229 -2.56 -16.70 -19.87
C ALA A 229 -3.23 -17.63 -20.88
#